data_AF-A0A2V5Y5T1-F1
#
_entry.id   AF-A0A2V5Y5T1-F1
#
_cell.length_a   1.000
_cell.length_b   1.000
_cell.length_c   1.000
_cell.angle_alpha   90.00
_cell.angle_beta   90.00
_cell.angle_gamma   90.00
#
_symmetry.space_group_name_H-M   'P 1'
#
loop_
_entity.id
_entity.type
_entity.pdbx_description
1 polymer ?
#
loop_
_entity_poly.entity_id
_entity_poly.type
_entity_poly.pdbx_seq_one_letter_code
_entity_poly.pdbx_strand_id
1 'polypeptide(L)' 'RFMVETDCPYLAPVPFRGKRCEPAHTRLVAEEIAKARGASLEEIAGATTATAEEFFRFERG' A
#
# COMPACT_ATOMS: atom_id res chain seq x y z
N ARG A 1 -4.75 4.58 -12.37
CA ARG A 1 -3.67 3.70 -11.86
C ARG A 1 -3.05 4.39 -10.66
N PHE A 2 -2.70 3.67 -9.59
CA PHE A 2 -2.12 4.23 -8.37
C PHE A 2 -1.23 3.18 -7.69
N MET A 3 -0.36 3.64 -6.78
CA MET A 3 0.45 2.80 -5.90
C MET A 3 0.11 3.11 -4.44
N VAL A 4 0.57 2.28 -3.53
CA VAL A 4 0.38 2.45 -2.09
C VAL A 4 1.75 2.61 -1.43
N GLU A 5 1.86 3.58 -0.54
CA GLU A 5 3.07 3.85 0.24
C GLU A 5 2.69 4.21 1.69
N THR A 6 3.71 4.30 2.55
CA THR A 6 3.56 4.71 3.95
C THR A 6 4.35 5.96 4.32
N ASP A 7 5.28 6.38 3.47
CA ASP A 7 6.28 7.42 3.76
C ASP A 7 7.07 7.16 5.07
N CYS A 8 7.36 5.88 5.36
CA CYS A 8 8.09 5.54 6.57
C CYS A 8 9.49 6.20 6.59
N PRO A 9 9.93 6.74 7.74
CA PRO A 9 9.42 6.52 9.10
C PRO A 9 8.27 7.45 9.54
N TYR A 10 7.71 8.26 8.65
CA TYR A 10 6.69 9.28 8.94
C TYR A 10 5.26 8.79 8.69
N LEU A 11 4.26 9.58 9.10
CA LEU A 11 2.84 9.41 8.72
C LEU A 11 2.23 8.01 8.97
N ALA A 12 2.50 7.40 10.13
CA ALA A 12 1.93 6.10 10.46
C ALA A 12 0.39 6.08 10.34
N PRO A 13 -0.18 5.12 9.58
CA PRO A 13 -1.63 5.02 9.42
C PRO A 13 -2.29 4.56 10.72
N VAL A 14 -3.61 4.73 10.83
CA VAL A 14 -4.39 4.17 11.94
C VAL A 14 -4.28 2.64 11.92
N PRO A 15 -4.08 1.95 13.06
CA PRO A 15 -4.13 2.44 14.45
C PRO A 15 -2.79 2.95 15.03
N PHE A 16 -1.74 3.08 14.22
CA PHE A 16 -0.39 3.46 14.64
C PHE A 16 -0.12 4.98 14.58
N ARG A 17 -1.15 5.81 14.38
CA ARG A 17 -1.02 7.27 14.31
C ARG A 17 -0.23 7.81 15.52
N GLY A 18 0.75 8.66 15.25
CA GLY A 18 1.64 9.24 16.27
C GLY A 18 2.82 8.35 16.68
N LYS A 19 2.92 7.13 16.14
CA LYS A 19 4.09 6.25 16.30
C LYS A 19 4.97 6.29 15.05
N ARG A 20 6.16 5.70 15.13
CA ARG A 20 7.03 5.49 13.96
C ARG A 20 6.30 4.62 12.94
N CYS A 21 6.36 5.04 11.68
CA CYS A 21 5.81 4.26 10.59
C CYS A 21 6.82 3.23 10.07
N GLU A 22 6.32 2.13 9.56
CA GLU A 22 7.11 1.03 9.01
C GLU A 22 6.58 0.63 7.63
N PRO A 23 7.42 0.06 6.75
CA PRO A 23 6.98 -0.47 5.45
C PRO A 23 5.83 -1.48 5.57
N ALA A 24 5.80 -2.27 6.65
CA ALA A 24 4.74 -3.24 6.91
C ALA A 24 3.34 -2.59 7.01
N HIS A 25 3.26 -1.31 7.37
CA HIS A 25 1.99 -0.58 7.44
C HIS A 25 1.34 -0.31 6.07
N THR A 26 2.05 -0.56 4.95
CA THR A 26 1.50 -0.41 3.58
C THR A 26 0.25 -1.27 3.41
N ARG A 27 0.22 -2.43 4.09
CA ARG A 27 -0.95 -3.31 4.14
C ARG A 27 -2.20 -2.60 4.65
N LEU A 28 -2.08 -1.80 5.71
CA LEU A 28 -3.23 -1.09 6.30
C LEU A 28 -3.80 -0.06 5.33
N VAL A 29 -2.92 0.66 4.62
CA VAL A 29 -3.36 1.63 3.61
C VAL A 29 -4.08 0.91 2.47
N ALA A 30 -3.55 -0.22 2.00
CA ALA A 30 -4.20 -1.03 0.96
C ALA A 30 -5.56 -1.60 1.43
N GLU A 31 -5.67 -2.06 2.67
CA GLU A 31 -6.93 -2.53 3.26
C GLU A 31 -7.99 -1.43 3.33
N GLU A 32 -7.63 -0.21 3.72
CA GLU A 32 -8.57 0.92 3.73
C GLU A 32 -9.02 1.33 2.32
N ILE A 33 -8.11 1.29 1.33
CA ILE A 33 -8.47 1.52 -0.08
C ILE A 33 -9.42 0.43 -0.60
N ALA A 34 -9.17 -0.83 -0.26
CA ALA A 34 -10.01 -1.96 -0.65
C ALA A 34 -11.44 -1.79 -0.12
N LYS A 35 -11.57 -1.47 1.18
CA LYS A 35 -12.87 -1.15 1.81
C LYS A 35 -13.58 0.01 1.11
N ALA A 36 -12.86 1.12 0.88
CA ALA A 36 -13.44 2.31 0.25
C ALA A 36 -13.89 2.06 -1.20
N ARG A 37 -13.28 1.09 -1.90
CA ARG A 37 -13.60 0.74 -3.28
C ARG A 37 -14.54 -0.46 -3.42
N GLY A 38 -14.93 -1.12 -2.32
CA GLY A 38 -15.69 -2.36 -2.38
C GLY A 38 -14.96 -3.50 -3.10
N ALA A 39 -13.62 -3.52 -3.00
CA ALA A 39 -12.75 -4.52 -3.62
C ALA A 39 -12.07 -5.37 -2.54
N SER A 40 -11.52 -6.52 -2.94
CA SER A 40 -10.68 -7.33 -2.07
C SER A 40 -9.27 -6.72 -1.92
N LEU A 41 -8.60 -7.05 -0.81
CA LEU A 41 -7.20 -6.65 -0.61
C LEU A 41 -6.30 -7.22 -1.72
N GLU A 42 -6.58 -8.44 -2.19
CA GLU A 42 -5.79 -9.12 -3.22
C GLU A 42 -5.88 -8.40 -4.56
N GLU A 43 -7.06 -7.92 -4.95
CA GLU A 43 -7.24 -7.11 -6.16
C GLU A 43 -6.47 -5.77 -6.07
N ILE A 44 -6.55 -5.08 -4.92
CA ILE A 44 -5.80 -3.83 -4.71
C ILE A 44 -4.29 -4.08 -4.72
N ALA A 45 -3.83 -5.12 -4.03
CA ALA A 45 -2.42 -5.49 -3.99
C ALA A 45 -1.90 -5.83 -5.39
N GLY A 46 -2.57 -6.70 -6.12
CA GLY A 46 -2.17 -7.07 -7.48
C GLY A 46 -2.11 -5.88 -8.43
N ALA A 47 -3.14 -5.03 -8.42
CA ALA A 47 -3.20 -3.86 -9.30
C ALA A 47 -2.11 -2.81 -8.97
N THR A 48 -1.87 -2.55 -7.69
CA THR A 48 -0.88 -1.56 -7.24
C THR A 48 0.54 -2.07 -7.42
N THR A 49 0.78 -3.36 -7.20
CA THR A 49 2.07 -4.00 -7.47
C THR A 49 2.39 -4.01 -8.96
N ALA A 50 1.46 -4.43 -9.82
CA ALA A 50 1.67 -4.40 -11.27
C ALA A 50 1.97 -2.97 -11.78
N THR A 51 1.28 -1.97 -11.20
CA THR A 51 1.56 -0.55 -11.50
C THR A 51 2.99 -0.16 -11.09
N ALA A 52 3.46 -0.61 -9.92
CA ALA A 52 4.82 -0.35 -9.45
C ALA A 52 5.88 -1.05 -10.31
N GLU A 53 5.68 -2.32 -10.65
CA GLU A 53 6.57 -3.12 -11.50
C GLU A 53 6.71 -2.46 -12.90
N GLU A 54 5.60 -2.06 -13.52
CA GLU A 54 5.59 -1.34 -14.82
C GLU A 54 6.35 -0.01 -14.73
N PHE A 55 6.11 0.78 -13.68
CA PHE A 55 6.67 2.12 -13.55
C PHE A 55 8.17 2.11 -13.24
N PHE A 56 8.59 1.29 -12.28
CA PHE A 56 9.98 1.21 -11.84
C PHE A 56 10.83 0.22 -12.66
N ARG A 57 10.20 -0.56 -13.55
CA ARG A 57 10.85 -1.56 -14.39
C ARG A 57 11.64 -2.59 -13.58
N PHE A 58 11.00 -3.13 -12.54
CA PHE A 58 11.56 -4.23 -11.75
C PHE A 58 10.63 -5.44 -11.80
N GLU A 59 11.21 -6.63 -11.87
CA GLU A 59 10.48 -7.89 -11.76
C GLU A 59 10.69 -8.47 -10.36
N ARG A 60 9.61 -8.94 -9.73
CA ARG A 60 9.74 -9.86 -8.60
C ARG A 60 10.04 -11.24 -9.16
N GLY A 61 11.24 -11.74 -8.86
CA GLY A 61 11.64 -13.12 -9.17
C GLY A 61 10.87 -14.15 -8.35
#